data_AF-A0A1D2NLH5-F1
#
_entry.id   AF-A0A1D2NLH5-F1
#
_cell.length_a   1.000
_cell.length_b   1.000
_cell.length_c   1.000
_cell.angle_alpha   90.00
_cell.angle_beta   90.00
_cell.angle_gamma   90.00
#
_symmetry.space_group_name_H-M   'P 1'
#
loop_
_entity.id
_entity.type
_entity.pdbx_description
1 polymer ?
#
loop_
_entity_poly.entity_id
_entity_poly.type
_entity_poly.pdbx_seq_one_letter_code
_entity_poly.pdbx_strand_id
1 'polypeptide(L)'
;MAASHSASPNHHAWWAGIPGEEHVAKLDLSNYDALVANRNAFIMYFARWCGYSQNARAAFAATAAKFAKEGNSVLFGAVDCDDSKGICARYQECITGFPSFVYLYAGGTKHQHLHPYRHSTRTLEAFHNWIIDLQTRQHEHEQEHKHHNVASND
;
A
#
# COMPACT_ATOMS: atom_id res chain seq x y z
N MET A 1 -15.64 -25.68 21.69
CA MET A 1 -15.69 -24.42 20.94
C MET A 1 -14.35 -23.71 21.11
N ALA A 2 -13.36 -24.00 20.28
CA ALA A 2 -12.11 -23.23 20.24
C ALA A 2 -11.50 -23.41 18.84
N ALA A 3 -11.82 -22.51 17.92
CA ALA A 3 -11.05 -22.37 16.70
C ALA A 3 -9.77 -21.61 17.08
N SER A 4 -8.72 -22.36 17.35
CA SER A 4 -7.35 -21.87 17.44
C SER A 4 -6.95 -21.29 16.09
N HIS A 5 -7.25 -20.01 15.86
CA HIS A 5 -6.65 -19.28 14.75
C HIS A 5 -5.20 -19.01 15.13
N SER A 6 -4.30 -19.78 14.50
CA SER A 6 -2.87 -19.51 14.47
C SER A 6 -2.66 -18.06 14.04
N ALA A 7 -2.37 -17.18 14.99
CA ALA A 7 -2.00 -15.81 14.70
C ALA A 7 -0.73 -15.84 13.84
N SER A 8 -0.89 -15.44 12.57
CA SER A 8 0.23 -15.24 11.66
C SER A 8 1.24 -14.29 12.33
N PRO A 9 2.57 -14.54 12.25
CA PRO A 9 3.59 -13.75 12.94
C PRO A 9 3.63 -12.26 12.54
N ASN A 10 2.80 -11.85 11.57
CA ASN A 10 2.62 -10.48 11.12
C ASN A 10 1.44 -9.74 11.78
N HIS A 11 0.76 -10.35 12.76
CA HIS A 11 -0.42 -9.77 13.42
C HIS A 11 0.00 -8.92 14.63
N HIS A 12 0.06 -7.60 14.46
CA HIS A 12 0.14 -6.69 15.60
C HIS A 12 -1.26 -6.37 16.14
N ALA A 13 -1.39 -6.26 17.46
CA ALA A 13 -2.67 -6.04 18.16
C ALA A 13 -3.51 -4.86 17.65
N TRP A 14 -2.90 -3.91 16.92
CA TRP A 14 -3.58 -2.74 16.38
C TRP A 14 -4.52 -3.02 15.21
N TRP A 15 -4.34 -4.11 14.45
CA TRP A 15 -5.33 -4.50 13.43
C TRP A 15 -6.42 -5.43 13.97
N ALA A 16 -6.17 -6.08 15.11
CA ALA A 16 -6.97 -7.19 15.62
C ALA A 16 -8.48 -6.98 15.50
N GLY A 17 -9.15 -7.94 14.84
CA GLY A 17 -10.61 -7.96 14.71
C GLY A 17 -11.15 -7.09 13.57
N ILE A 18 -10.30 -6.50 12.74
CA ILE A 18 -10.70 -5.80 11.52
C ILE A 18 -10.84 -6.82 10.39
N PRO A 19 -12.01 -6.96 9.74
CA PRO A 19 -12.17 -7.86 8.60
C PRO A 19 -11.17 -7.55 7.47
N GLY A 20 -10.46 -8.57 6.99
CA GLY A 20 -9.46 -8.45 5.93
C GLY A 20 -8.07 -8.01 6.41
N GLU A 21 -7.85 -7.93 7.72
CA GLU A 21 -6.56 -7.58 8.32
C GLU A 21 -5.41 -8.50 7.91
N GLU A 22 -5.70 -9.77 7.64
CA GLU A 22 -4.74 -10.78 7.20
C GLU A 22 -4.11 -10.45 5.84
N HIS A 23 -4.72 -9.54 5.08
CA HIS A 23 -4.22 -9.05 3.80
C HIS A 23 -3.38 -7.77 3.92
N VAL A 24 -3.20 -7.24 5.14
CA VAL A 24 -2.38 -6.05 5.40
C VAL A 24 -1.07 -6.47 6.07
N ALA A 25 0.04 -6.32 5.37
CA ALA A 25 1.36 -6.62 5.93
C ALA A 25 1.83 -5.51 6.87
N LYS A 26 2.33 -5.87 8.05
CA LYS A 26 3.13 -4.97 8.87
C LYS A 26 4.47 -4.72 8.17
N LEU A 27 4.77 -3.46 7.91
CA LEU A 27 6.06 -3.05 7.36
C LEU A 27 6.88 -2.30 8.41
N ASP A 28 8.12 -2.73 8.61
CA ASP A 28 9.09 -2.11 9.51
C ASP A 28 10.49 -2.09 8.89
N LEU A 29 11.47 -1.55 9.63
CA LEU A 29 12.83 -1.37 9.13
C LEU A 29 13.50 -2.68 8.69
N SER A 30 13.03 -3.85 9.15
CA SER A 30 13.63 -5.14 8.81
C SER A 30 13.14 -5.71 7.48
N ASN A 31 11.93 -5.34 7.05
CA ASN A 31 11.26 -6.01 5.94
C ASN A 31 10.80 -5.08 4.81
N TYR A 32 10.72 -3.77 5.06
CA TYR A 32 10.11 -2.81 4.15
C TYR A 32 10.75 -2.87 2.77
N ASP A 33 12.08 -2.68 2.68
CA ASP A 33 12.80 -2.60 1.41
C ASP A 33 12.67 -3.88 0.59
N ALA A 34 12.75 -5.05 1.24
CA ALA A 34 12.60 -6.34 0.57
C ALA A 34 11.18 -6.55 0.02
N LEU A 35 10.15 -6.16 0.77
CA LEU A 35 8.76 -6.40 0.39
C LEU A 35 8.24 -5.44 -0.70
N VAL A 36 8.79 -4.23 -0.79
CA VAL A 36 8.41 -3.24 -1.81
C VAL A 36 9.28 -3.26 -3.07
N ALA A 37 10.44 -3.94 -3.05
CA ALA A 37 11.41 -3.88 -4.14
C ALA A 37 10.85 -4.35 -5.50
N ASN A 38 10.09 -5.43 -5.55
CA ASN A 38 9.77 -6.13 -6.81
C ASN A 38 8.26 -6.26 -7.10
N ARG A 39 7.43 -5.45 -6.46
CA ARG A 39 5.98 -5.45 -6.70
C ARG A 39 5.38 -4.09 -6.39
N ASN A 40 4.25 -3.82 -7.01
CA ASN A 40 3.45 -2.66 -6.68
C ASN A 40 2.97 -2.75 -5.23
N ALA A 41 2.98 -1.64 -4.50
CA ALA A 41 2.57 -1.59 -3.10
C ALA A 41 1.69 -0.38 -2.82
N PHE A 42 0.62 -0.57 -2.07
CA PHE A 42 -0.17 0.50 -1.48
C PHE A 42 0.07 0.51 0.03
N ILE A 43 0.68 1.58 0.54
CA ILE A 43 1.18 1.65 1.91
C ILE A 43 0.45 2.73 2.69
N MET A 44 -0.08 2.35 3.85
CA MET A 44 -0.64 3.23 4.85
C MET A 44 0.44 3.61 5.88
N TYR A 45 0.81 4.88 5.93
CA TYR A 45 1.65 5.46 6.97
C TYR A 45 0.76 6.07 8.04
N PHE A 46 0.87 5.59 9.27
CA PHE A 46 -0.05 5.94 10.34
C PHE A 46 0.66 6.18 11.68
N ALA A 47 -0.09 6.73 12.63
CA ALA A 47 0.30 6.81 14.03
C ALA A 47 -0.82 6.28 14.93
N ARG A 48 -0.49 5.57 16.00
CA ARG A 48 -1.48 4.82 16.81
C ARG A 48 -2.46 5.73 17.55
N TRP A 49 -1.99 6.90 17.96
CA TRP A 49 -2.77 7.92 18.67
C TRP A 49 -3.70 8.74 17.77
N CYS A 50 -3.63 8.57 16.45
CA CYS A 50 -4.40 9.37 15.50
C CYS A 50 -5.77 8.74 15.22
N GLY A 51 -6.86 9.40 15.65
CA GLY A 51 -8.23 8.94 15.40
C GLY A 51 -8.58 8.76 13.91
N TYR A 52 -8.08 9.64 13.04
CA TYR A 52 -8.26 9.50 11.58
C TYR A 52 -7.59 8.24 11.03
N SER A 53 -6.45 7.83 11.63
CA SER A 53 -5.76 6.59 11.23
C SER A 53 -6.59 5.40 11.66
N GLN A 54 -7.09 5.41 12.89
CA GLN A 54 -7.93 4.33 13.42
C GLN A 54 -9.20 4.13 12.58
N ASN A 55 -9.84 5.21 12.12
CA ASN A 55 -11.03 5.17 11.28
C ASN A 55 -10.76 4.63 9.87
N ALA A 56 -9.58 4.87 9.30
CA ALA A 56 -9.25 4.43 7.95
C ALA A 56 -8.92 2.94 7.84
N ARG A 57 -8.60 2.28 8.97
CA ARG A 57 -8.19 0.87 8.99
C ARG A 57 -9.18 -0.06 8.29
N ALA A 58 -10.47 0.05 8.61
CA ALA A 58 -11.49 -0.86 8.06
C ALA A 58 -11.59 -0.75 6.54
N ALA A 59 -11.59 0.47 6.00
CA ALA A 59 -11.61 0.69 4.56
C ALA A 59 -10.34 0.13 3.90
N PHE A 60 -9.17 0.38 4.49
CA PHE A 60 -7.88 -0.07 3.95
C PHE A 60 -7.78 -1.61 3.91
N ALA A 61 -8.13 -2.29 5.00
CA ALA A 61 -8.13 -3.75 5.09
C ALA A 61 -9.15 -4.39 4.14
N ALA A 62 -10.35 -3.79 4.02
CA ALA A 62 -11.35 -4.29 3.08
C ALA A 62 -10.92 -4.11 1.61
N THR A 63 -10.22 -3.02 1.27
CA THR A 63 -9.57 -2.89 -0.04
C THR A 63 -8.53 -3.98 -0.25
N ALA A 64 -7.64 -4.23 0.71
CA ALA A 64 -6.64 -5.29 0.62
C ALA A 64 -7.27 -6.67 0.34
N ALA A 65 -8.34 -7.01 1.06
CA ALA A 65 -9.10 -8.24 0.85
C ALA A 65 -9.75 -8.31 -0.54
N LYS A 66 -10.27 -7.19 -1.06
CA LYS A 66 -10.84 -7.14 -2.41
C LYS A 66 -9.78 -7.42 -3.48
N PHE A 67 -8.60 -6.80 -3.40
CA PHE A 67 -7.50 -7.09 -4.33
C PHE A 67 -7.04 -8.54 -4.26
N ALA A 68 -6.94 -9.11 -3.05
CA ALA A 68 -6.59 -10.51 -2.86
C ALA A 68 -7.62 -11.45 -3.52
N LYS A 69 -8.92 -11.16 -3.37
CA LYS A 69 -10.01 -11.91 -4.01
C LYS A 69 -9.98 -11.82 -5.54
N GLU A 70 -9.55 -10.68 -6.07
CA GLU A 70 -9.41 -10.44 -7.51
C GLU A 70 -8.13 -11.02 -8.11
N GLY A 71 -7.24 -11.60 -7.28
CA GLY A 71 -5.95 -12.13 -7.74
C GLY A 71 -4.94 -11.06 -8.14
N ASN A 72 -5.15 -9.81 -7.73
CA ASN A 72 -4.28 -8.69 -8.03
C ASN A 72 -3.14 -8.62 -7.01
N SER A 73 -1.89 -8.60 -7.49
CA SER A 73 -0.67 -8.83 -6.68
C SER A 73 -0.12 -7.61 -5.94
N VAL A 74 -0.89 -6.53 -5.83
CA VAL A 74 -0.51 -5.33 -5.05
C VAL A 74 -0.32 -5.70 -3.58
N LEU A 75 0.83 -5.32 -3.02
CA LEU A 75 1.06 -5.38 -1.59
C LEU A 75 0.27 -4.29 -0.87
N PHE A 76 -0.58 -4.68 0.07
CA PHE A 76 -1.11 -3.74 1.06
C PHE A 76 -0.24 -3.77 2.31
N GLY A 77 0.40 -2.64 2.62
CA GLY A 77 1.33 -2.51 3.72
C GLY A 77 0.93 -1.43 4.71
N ALA A 78 1.27 -1.60 5.98
CA ALA A 78 1.06 -0.60 7.02
C ALA A 78 2.35 -0.33 7.79
N VAL A 79 2.74 0.94 7.88
CA VAL A 79 3.92 1.42 8.62
C VAL A 79 3.45 2.25 9.80
N ASP A 80 3.78 1.80 11.01
CA ASP A 80 3.61 2.60 12.22
C ASP A 80 4.77 3.60 12.31
N CYS A 81 4.49 4.89 12.13
CA CYS A 81 5.50 5.94 12.16
C CYS A 81 5.98 6.30 13.57
N ASP A 82 5.30 5.87 14.63
CA ASP A 82 5.82 6.00 16.00
C ASP A 82 7.01 5.05 16.20
N ASP A 83 6.91 3.83 15.64
CA ASP A 83 7.89 2.76 15.81
C ASP A 83 8.93 2.73 14.66
N SER A 84 8.55 3.15 13.45
CA SER A 84 9.38 3.08 12.23
C SER A 84 9.69 4.45 11.63
N LYS A 85 10.12 5.39 12.49
CA LYS A 85 10.43 6.78 12.12
C LYS A 85 11.33 6.93 10.89
N GLY A 86 12.32 6.05 10.73
CA GLY A 86 13.25 6.08 9.60
C GLY A 86 12.57 5.84 8.25
N ILE A 87 11.56 4.98 8.18
CA ILE A 87 10.77 4.77 6.96
C ILE A 87 9.96 6.03 6.65
N CYS A 88 9.25 6.57 7.64
CA CYS A 88 8.39 7.73 7.43
C CYS A 88 9.19 9.00 7.08
N ALA A 89 10.39 9.17 7.65
CA ALA A 89 11.30 10.26 7.30
C ALA A 89 11.72 10.21 5.82
N ARG A 90 11.93 9.00 5.25
CA ARG A 90 12.27 8.82 3.83
C ARG A 90 11.20 9.35 2.89
N TYR A 91 9.94 9.36 3.32
CA TYR A 91 8.78 9.73 2.50
C TYR A 91 8.07 10.99 3.01
N GLN A 92 8.78 11.86 3.75
CA GLN A 92 8.21 13.06 4.38
C GLN A 92 7.48 14.01 3.40
N GLU A 93 7.88 14.06 2.13
CA GLU A 93 7.20 14.85 1.08
C GLU A 93 5.82 14.28 0.71
N CYS A 94 5.66 12.96 0.81
CA CYS A 94 4.39 12.28 0.60
C CYS A 94 3.54 12.29 1.88
N ILE A 95 4.17 12.16 3.05
CA ILE A 95 3.53 12.06 4.36
C ILE A 95 3.33 13.45 4.95
N THR A 96 2.24 14.10 4.56
CA THR A 96 1.87 15.45 5.05
C THR A 96 1.06 15.43 6.35
N GLY A 97 0.75 14.24 6.86
CA GLY A 97 -0.06 14.01 8.05
C GLY A 97 -0.53 12.56 8.14
N PHE A 98 -1.20 12.19 9.24
CA PHE A 98 -1.67 10.82 9.44
C PHE A 98 -3.19 10.67 9.30
N PRO A 99 -3.66 9.57 8.68
CA PRO A 99 -2.88 8.66 7.84
C PRO A 99 -2.52 9.31 6.50
N SER A 100 -1.39 8.90 5.93
CA SER A 100 -1.05 9.13 4.52
C SER A 100 -1.00 7.80 3.80
N PHE A 101 -1.45 7.77 2.54
CA PHE A 101 -1.39 6.57 1.70
C PHE A 101 -0.54 6.85 0.48
N VAL A 102 0.34 5.93 0.13
CA VAL A 102 1.23 6.08 -1.02
C VAL A 102 1.22 4.78 -1.81
N TYR A 103 1.02 4.90 -3.11
CA TYR A 103 1.21 3.81 -4.05
C TYR A 103 2.61 3.87 -4.63
N LEU A 104 3.31 2.74 -4.62
CA LEU A 104 4.68 2.57 -5.09
C LEU A 104 4.62 1.60 -6.26
N TYR A 105 5.13 2.01 -7.42
CA TYR A 105 5.38 1.06 -8.50
C TYR A 105 6.53 0.11 -8.16
N ALA A 106 6.53 -1.10 -8.73
CA ALA A 106 7.61 -2.07 -8.57
C ALA A 106 8.96 -1.43 -8.94
N GLY A 107 10.00 -1.68 -8.15
CA GLY A 107 11.31 -1.02 -8.27
C GLY A 107 11.36 0.42 -7.75
N GLY A 108 10.24 0.94 -7.24
CA GLY A 108 10.05 2.35 -6.90
C GLY A 108 10.31 2.70 -5.44
N THR A 109 11.55 3.02 -5.09
CA THR A 109 11.86 3.88 -3.92
C THR A 109 12.23 5.30 -4.32
N LYS A 110 12.37 5.56 -5.63
CA LYS A 110 12.62 6.90 -6.20
C LYS A 110 11.32 7.69 -6.28
N HIS A 111 11.40 9.01 -6.06
CA HIS A 111 10.24 9.92 -6.02
C HIS A 111 9.28 9.79 -7.21
N GLN A 112 9.79 9.59 -8.42
CA GLN A 112 9.00 9.44 -9.66
C GLN A 112 8.08 8.21 -9.70
N HIS A 113 8.27 7.25 -8.79
CA HIS A 113 7.43 6.04 -8.68
C HIS A 113 6.50 6.08 -7.46
N LEU A 114 6.45 7.21 -6.75
CA LEU A 114 5.61 7.43 -5.58
C LEU A 114 4.37 8.22 -5.97
N HIS A 115 3.21 7.63 -5.77
CA HIS A 115 1.93 8.26 -6.03
C HIS A 115 1.20 8.45 -4.70
N PRO A 116 1.28 9.63 -4.06
CA PRO A 116 0.54 9.89 -2.84
C PRO A 116 -0.96 9.99 -3.14
N TYR A 117 -1.78 9.32 -2.34
CA TYR A 117 -3.24 9.43 -2.41
C TYR A 117 -3.67 10.78 -1.83
N ARG A 118 -4.00 11.74 -2.69
CA ARG A 118 -4.36 13.11 -2.30
C ARG A 118 -5.88 13.33 -2.16
N HIS A 119 -6.70 12.31 -2.35
CA HIS A 119 -8.15 12.43 -2.18
C HIS A 119 -8.55 12.36 -0.70
N SER A 120 -9.61 13.09 -0.33
CA SER A 120 -10.16 13.09 1.04
C SER A 120 -10.96 11.83 1.36
N THR A 121 -11.59 11.23 0.36
CA THR A 121 -12.43 10.03 0.51
C THR A 121 -11.58 8.81 0.83
N ARG A 122 -11.90 8.11 1.91
CA ARG A 122 -11.15 6.93 2.39
C ARG A 122 -12.07 5.73 2.51
N THR A 123 -12.67 5.34 1.38
CA THR A 123 -13.57 4.20 1.29
C THR A 123 -12.92 3.09 0.47
N LEU A 124 -13.45 1.87 0.61
CA LEU A 124 -12.98 0.72 -0.16
C LEU A 124 -12.96 1.03 -1.66
N GLU A 125 -14.07 1.53 -2.20
CA GLU A 125 -14.24 1.82 -3.63
C GLU A 125 -13.33 2.95 -4.10
N ALA A 126 -13.12 3.99 -3.27
CA ALA A 126 -12.27 5.11 -3.64
C ALA A 126 -10.79 4.70 -3.72
N PHE A 127 -10.32 3.84 -2.82
CA PHE A 127 -8.99 3.27 -2.91
C PHE A 127 -8.87 2.30 -4.08
N HIS A 128 -9.85 1.40 -4.24
CA HIS A 128 -9.83 0.38 -5.29
C HIS A 128 -9.76 1.00 -6.68
N ASN A 129 -10.71 1.86 -7.02
CA ASN A 129 -10.77 2.48 -8.35
C ASN A 129 -9.50 3.28 -8.66
N TRP A 130 -8.95 3.99 -7.68
CA TRP A 130 -7.73 4.78 -7.87
C TRP A 130 -6.48 3.93 -8.08
N ILE A 131 -6.35 2.80 -7.38
CA ILE A 131 -5.25 1.86 -7.60
C ILE A 131 -5.35 1.22 -8.99
N ILE A 132 -6.56 0.81 -9.41
CA ILE A 132 -6.79 0.26 -10.75
C ILE A 132 -6.43 1.28 -11.84
N ASP A 133 -6.84 2.54 -11.68
CA ASP A 133 -6.48 3.63 -12.59
C ASP A 133 -4.96 3.83 -12.71
N LEU A 134 -4.22 3.76 -11.59
CA LEU A 134 -2.75 3.80 -11.62
C LEU A 134 -2.15 2.60 -12.37
N GLN A 135 -2.64 1.38 -12.10
CA GLN A 135 -2.14 0.18 -12.80
C GLN A 135 -2.37 0.27 -14.30
N THR A 136 -3.54 0.74 -14.73
CA THR A 136 -3.85 0.97 -16.15
C THR A 136 -2.87 1.94 -16.79
N ARG A 137 -2.64 3.10 -16.16
CA ARG A 137 -1.66 4.09 -16.67
C ARG A 137 -0.24 3.53 -16.78
N GLN A 138 0.18 2.70 -15.83
CA GLN A 138 1.50 2.06 -15.90
C GLN A 138 1.61 1.14 -17.13
N HIS A 139 0.59 0.31 -17.35
CA HIS A 139 0.56 -0.61 -18.50
C HIS A 139 0.57 0.14 -19.84
N GLU A 140 -0.14 1.26 -19.95
CA GLU A 140 -0.15 2.12 -21.14
C GLU A 140 1.24 2.69 -21.43
N HIS A 141 1.89 3.30 -20.44
CA HIS A 141 3.26 3.84 -20.59
C HIS A 141 4.28 2.77 -20.99
N GLU A 142 4.20 1.57 -20.40
CA GLU A 142 5.08 0.46 -20.76
C GLU A 142 4.87 -0.03 -22.20
N GLN A 143 3.63 0.00 -22.71
CA GLN A 143 3.32 -0.38 -24.09
C GLN A 143 3.79 0.67 -25.09
N GLU A 144 3.62 1.95 -24.79
CA GLU A 144 4.10 3.06 -25.63
C GLU A 144 5.62 3.03 -25.78
N HIS A 145 6.37 2.82 -24.69
CA HIS A 145 7.82 2.70 -24.73
C HIS A 145 8.29 1.51 -25.56
N LYS A 146 7.58 0.38 -25.49
CA LYS A 146 7.88 -0.80 -26.33
C LYS A 146 7.59 -0.52 -27.80
N HIS A 147 6.46 0.12 -28.11
CA HIS A 147 6.07 0.43 -29.48
C HIS A 147 7.05 1.42 -30.14
N HIS A 148 7.48 2.46 -29.41
CA HIS A 148 8.46 3.43 -29.92
C HIS A 148 9.85 2.81 -30.16
N ASN A 149 10.30 1.89 -29.30
CA ASN A 149 11.60 1.22 -29.49
C ASN A 149 11.59 0.22 -30.66
N VAL A 150 10.43 -0.36 -30.99
CA VAL A 150 10.32 -1.24 -32.16
C VAL A 150 10.32 -0.43 -33.46
N ALA A 151 9.58 0.69 -33.50
CA ALA A 151 9.48 1.54 -34.69
C ALA A 151 10.76 2.33 -35.05
N SER A 152 11.74 2.37 -34.15
CA SER A 152 13.04 3.05 -34.37
C SER A 152 14.18 2.11 -34.76
N ASN A 153 13.91 0.80 -34.83
CA ASN A 153 14.86 -0.23 -35.26
C ASN A 153 14.59 -0.76 -36.68
N ASP A 154 13.62 -0.18 -37.41
CA ASP A 154 13.34 -0.41 -38.83
C ASP A 154 13.76 0.81 -39.67
#